data_AF-A0A101WRW4-F1
#
_entry.id   AF-A0A101WRW4-F1
#
_cell.length_a   1.000
_cell.length_b   1.000
_cell.length_c   1.000
_cell.angle_alpha   90.00
_cell.angle_beta   90.00
_cell.angle_gamma   90.00
#
_symmetry.space_group_name_H-M   'P 1'
#
loop_
_entity.id
_entity.type
_entity.pdbx_description
1 polymer ?
#
loop_
_entity_poly.entity_id
_entity_poly.type
_entity_poly.pdbx_seq_one_letter_code
_entity_poly.pdbx_strand_id
1 'polypeptide(L)'
;MGTNLQEVIAEFGCTVLNYTKNKIVVDHFCSEERYNNFSNGFNCRAGMGLFDIDEVLQFNKINDNTLLVIQNDGIETARYKYVTIFKATMEYKDKKVNKSLTFRIRRNEFNPIINFIDTSGNSLDFKNVNAVKNHLSEKYGANKLTDWSVSVG
;
A
#
# COMPACT_ATOMS: atom_id res chain seq x y z
N MET A 1 -4.20 3.92 25.96
CA MET A 1 -4.23 3.08 24.75
C MET A 1 -3.77 3.96 23.62
N GLY A 2 -2.54 3.76 23.13
CA GLY A 2 -2.06 4.51 21.97
C GLY A 2 -2.79 4.02 20.73
N THR A 3 -3.32 4.94 19.93
CA THR A 3 -3.92 4.62 18.63
C THR A 3 -2.84 4.10 17.70
N ASN A 4 -3.07 2.97 17.02
CA ASN A 4 -2.09 2.42 16.09
C ASN A 4 -2.02 3.30 14.84
N LEU A 5 -0.88 3.96 14.59
CA LEU A 5 -0.69 4.87 13.44
C LEU A 5 -1.03 4.20 12.10
N GLN A 6 -0.76 2.91 11.95
CA GLN A 6 -1.07 2.14 10.75
C GLN A 6 -2.58 2.08 10.48
N GLU A 7 -3.40 1.94 11.52
CA GLU A 7 -4.87 1.89 11.42
C GLU A 7 -5.40 3.27 11.07
N VAL A 8 -4.89 4.33 11.71
CA VAL A 8 -5.32 5.71 11.45
C VAL A 8 -5.02 6.12 10.01
N ILE A 9 -3.84 5.76 9.47
CA ILE A 9 -3.50 6.03 8.05
C ILE A 9 -4.57 5.47 7.10
N ALA A 10 -5.17 4.32 7.45
CA ALA A 10 -6.14 3.64 6.60
C ALA A 10 -7.51 4.37 6.54
N GLU A 11 -7.79 5.29 7.48
CA GLU A 11 -9.05 6.03 7.57
C GLU A 11 -9.08 7.29 6.67
N PHE A 12 -7.93 7.74 6.19
CA PHE A 12 -7.79 8.99 5.44
C PHE A 12 -7.40 8.77 3.98
N GLY A 13 -7.82 9.70 3.11
CA GLY A 13 -7.46 9.68 1.69
C GLY A 13 -6.03 10.15 1.43
N CYS A 14 -5.46 10.94 2.33
CA CYS A 14 -4.06 11.31 2.30
C CYS A 14 -3.50 11.49 3.72
N THR A 15 -2.29 10.99 3.97
CA THR A 15 -1.55 11.20 5.22
C THR A 15 -0.12 11.64 4.92
N VAL A 16 0.37 12.64 5.66
CA VAL A 16 1.76 13.08 5.62
C VAL A 16 2.42 12.66 6.94
N LEU A 17 3.51 11.90 6.83
CA LEU A 17 4.35 11.49 7.94
C LEU A 17 5.65 12.29 7.88
N ASN A 18 5.80 13.27 8.77
CA ASN A 18 7.02 14.05 8.89
C ASN A 18 7.87 13.54 10.05
N TYR A 19 8.92 12.82 9.73
CA TYR A 19 9.92 12.35 10.67
C TYR A 19 10.80 13.53 11.09
N THR A 20 10.72 13.86 12.37
CA THR A 20 11.57 14.86 13.03
C THR A 20 12.51 14.14 14.00
N LYS A 21 13.46 14.84 14.62
CA LYS A 21 14.51 14.24 15.47
C LYS A 21 14.04 13.19 16.49
N ASN A 22 12.84 13.31 17.05
CA ASN A 22 12.36 12.42 18.10
C ASN A 22 10.92 11.94 17.94
N LYS A 23 10.20 12.38 16.90
CA LYS A 23 8.76 12.12 16.73
C LYS A 23 8.40 12.08 15.25
N ILE A 24 7.30 11.39 14.97
CA ILE A 24 6.59 11.48 13.69
C ILE A 24 5.43 12.46 13.89
N VAL A 25 5.50 13.60 13.19
CA VAL A 25 4.38 14.55 13.10
C VAL A 25 3.50 14.11 11.95
N VAL A 26 2.23 13.89 12.23
CA VAL A 26 1.27 13.32 11.27
C VAL A 26 0.19 14.33 10.96
N ASP A 27 0.01 14.63 9.68
CA ASP A 27 -1.11 15.42 9.18
C ASP A 27 -1.99 14.54 8.30
N HIS A 28 -3.29 14.51 8.58
CA HIS A 28 -4.28 13.74 7.84
C HIS A 28 -5.20 14.64 7.00
N PHE A 29 -5.60 14.14 5.84
CA PHE A 29 -6.47 14.83 4.90
C PHE A 29 -7.49 13.85 4.31
N CYS A 30 -8.73 14.30 4.11
CA CYS A 30 -9.78 13.46 3.54
C CYS A 30 -9.48 13.02 2.09
N SER A 31 -8.63 13.75 1.36
CA SER A 31 -8.23 13.43 -0.02
C SER A 31 -6.90 14.07 -0.39
N GLU A 32 -6.30 13.59 -1.48
CA GLU A 32 -5.13 14.20 -2.11
C GLU A 32 -5.38 15.66 -2.52
N GLU A 33 -6.59 15.98 -3.00
CA GLU A 33 -6.97 17.36 -3.33
C GLU A 33 -6.90 18.29 -2.09
N ARG A 34 -7.34 17.81 -0.93
CA ARG A 34 -7.24 18.59 0.32
C ARG A 34 -5.79 18.80 0.72
N TYR A 35 -4.94 17.80 0.57
CA TYR A 35 -3.50 17.97 0.78
C TYR A 35 -2.88 19.01 -0.19
N ASN A 36 -3.26 19.00 -1.46
CA ASN A 36 -2.80 20.00 -2.43
C ASN A 36 -3.26 21.42 -2.06
N ASN A 37 -4.52 21.58 -1.63
CA ASN A 37 -5.01 22.85 -1.11
C ASN A 37 -4.22 23.29 0.13
N PHE A 38 -3.92 22.37 1.04
CA PHE A 38 -3.09 22.68 2.20
C PHE A 38 -1.70 23.19 1.82
N SER A 39 -1.07 22.55 0.83
CA SER A 39 0.23 22.98 0.28
C SER A 39 0.18 24.37 -0.36
N ASN A 40 -0.99 24.80 -0.82
CA ASN A 40 -1.25 26.15 -1.33
C ASN A 40 -1.65 27.17 -0.23
N GLY A 41 -1.52 26.80 1.05
CA GLY A 41 -1.74 27.70 2.19
C GLY A 41 -3.14 27.63 2.82
N PHE A 42 -4.01 26.72 2.37
CA PHE A 42 -5.33 26.55 2.99
C PHE A 42 -5.25 25.70 4.27
N ASN A 43 -6.05 26.01 5.30
CA ASN A 43 -6.13 25.16 6.48
C ASN A 43 -7.27 24.13 6.34
N CYS A 44 -6.95 22.95 5.82
CA CYS A 44 -7.92 21.89 5.54
C CYS A 44 -7.46 20.50 5.99
N ARG A 45 -6.63 20.45 7.04
CA ARG A 45 -6.30 19.20 7.73
C ARG A 45 -7.56 18.60 8.33
N ALA A 46 -7.73 17.30 8.16
CA ALA A 46 -8.81 16.51 8.75
C ALA A 46 -8.43 15.99 10.15
N GLY A 47 -7.14 15.85 10.42
CA GLY A 47 -6.63 15.38 11.70
C GLY A 47 -5.12 15.64 11.81
N MET A 48 -4.62 15.59 13.04
CA MET A 48 -3.21 15.72 13.37
C MET A 48 -2.84 14.73 14.47
N GLY A 49 -1.58 14.28 14.47
CA GLY A 49 -1.07 13.36 15.48
C GLY A 49 0.43 13.49 15.71
N LEU A 50 0.88 13.00 16.85
CA LEU A 50 2.29 12.94 17.23
C LEU A 50 2.59 11.54 17.74
N PHE A 51 3.49 10.85 17.07
CA PHE A 51 3.82 9.45 17.35
C PHE A 51 5.31 9.28 17.62
N ASP A 52 5.68 8.17 18.24
CA ASP A 52 7.08 7.83 18.49
C ASP A 52 7.78 7.40 17.19
N ILE A 53 9.08 7.64 17.10
CA ILE A 53 9.88 7.41 15.88
C ILE A 53 10.14 5.93 15.60
N ASP A 54 9.94 5.07 16.59
CA ASP A 54 10.10 3.63 16.52
C ASP A 54 8.83 2.89 16.05
N GLU A 55 7.75 3.63 15.73
CA GLU A 55 6.56 3.07 15.08
C GLU A 55 6.91 2.36 13.77
N VAL A 56 6.65 1.05 13.73
CA VAL A 56 6.96 0.20 12.56
C VAL A 56 5.78 0.20 11.59
N LEU A 57 5.89 0.99 10.53
CA LEU A 57 4.86 1.11 9.51
C LEU A 57 5.08 0.18 8.31
N GLN A 58 3.99 -0.39 7.82
CA GLN A 58 3.97 -1.28 6.66
C GLN A 58 3.38 -0.54 5.46
N PHE A 59 4.20 0.24 4.76
CA PHE A 59 3.75 1.06 3.63
C PHE A 59 3.16 0.24 2.48
N ASN A 60 3.57 -1.01 2.31
CA ASN A 60 2.98 -1.91 1.32
C ASN A 60 1.58 -2.43 1.70
N LYS A 61 1.06 -2.09 2.88
CA LYS A 61 -0.29 -2.42 3.34
C LYS A 61 -1.25 -1.24 3.38
N ILE A 62 -0.85 -0.06 2.90
CA ILE A 62 -1.79 1.06 2.76
C ILE A 62 -2.94 0.69 1.80
N ASN A 63 -4.09 1.32 2.02
CA ASN A 63 -5.28 1.14 1.18
C ASN A 63 -5.04 1.62 -0.26
N ASP A 64 -5.85 1.11 -1.19
CA ASP A 64 -5.80 1.56 -2.57
C ASP A 64 -6.22 3.02 -2.66
N ASN A 65 -5.56 3.78 -3.53
CA ASN A 65 -5.80 5.20 -3.76
C ASN A 65 -5.55 6.12 -2.55
N THR A 66 -5.11 5.59 -1.40
CA THR A 66 -4.62 6.41 -0.28
C THR A 66 -3.24 6.94 -0.61
N LEU A 67 -3.06 8.26 -0.51
CA LEU A 67 -1.76 8.91 -0.64
C LEU A 67 -1.03 8.90 0.72
N LEU A 68 0.20 8.43 0.73
CA LEU A 68 1.11 8.55 1.87
C LEU A 68 2.35 9.33 1.44
N VAL A 69 2.61 10.46 2.09
CA VAL A 69 3.80 11.29 1.87
C VAL A 69 4.73 11.13 3.07
N ILE A 70 6.00 10.83 2.82
CA ILE A 70 7.04 10.73 3.85
C ILE A 70 7.94 11.95 3.73
N GLN A 71 8.14 12.63 4.85
CA GLN A 71 9.02 13.79 4.95
C GLN A 71 10.05 13.56 6.06
N ASN A 72 11.23 14.12 5.89
CA ASN A 72 12.24 14.28 6.94
C ASN A 72 12.48 15.78 7.15
N ASP A 73 12.20 16.27 8.35
CA ASP A 73 12.30 17.69 8.71
C ASP A 73 11.60 18.63 7.69
N GLY A 74 10.41 18.23 7.22
CA GLY A 74 9.59 18.97 6.26
C GLY A 74 9.97 18.79 4.79
N ILE A 75 11.03 18.04 4.48
CA ILE A 75 11.46 17.74 3.11
C ILE A 75 10.90 16.37 2.71
N GLU A 76 10.14 16.31 1.62
CA GLU A 76 9.64 15.04 1.08
C GLU A 76 10.77 14.11 0.63
N THR A 77 10.76 12.88 1.12
CA THR A 77 11.76 11.85 0.83
C THR A 77 11.18 10.64 0.11
N ALA A 78 9.88 10.36 0.30
CA ALA A 78 9.20 9.29 -0.39
C ALA A 78 7.70 9.56 -0.50
N ARG A 79 7.07 8.93 -1.49
CA ARG A 79 5.63 9.00 -1.72
C ARG A 79 5.10 7.65 -2.15
N TYR A 80 3.93 7.28 -1.63
CA TYR A 80 3.27 6.01 -1.92
C TYR A 80 1.80 6.22 -2.23
N LYS A 81 1.34 5.61 -3.30
CA LYS A 81 -0.08 5.46 -3.62
C LYS A 81 -0.22 4.22 -4.49
N TYR A 82 -1.00 3.26 -4.04
CA TYR A 82 -1.19 2.01 -4.76
C TYR A 82 -2.50 2.02 -5.52
N VAL A 83 -2.43 1.62 -6.79
CA VAL A 83 -3.60 1.42 -7.66
C VAL A 83 -3.64 -0.03 -8.06
N THR A 84 -4.76 -0.71 -7.81
CA THR A 84 -4.96 -2.09 -8.28
C THR A 84 -4.95 -2.13 -9.80
N ILE A 85 -4.09 -2.96 -10.36
CA ILE A 85 -3.96 -3.20 -11.81
C ILE A 85 -4.47 -4.59 -12.22
N PHE A 86 -4.61 -5.49 -11.26
CA PHE A 86 -5.05 -6.85 -11.52
C PHE A 86 -5.68 -7.47 -10.28
N LYS A 87 -6.73 -8.26 -10.46
CA LYS A 87 -7.36 -9.06 -9.41
C LYS A 87 -7.78 -10.39 -9.99
N ALA A 88 -7.48 -11.48 -9.28
CA ALA A 88 -7.83 -12.81 -9.73
C ALA A 88 -8.01 -13.78 -8.57
N THR A 89 -8.60 -14.92 -8.90
CA THR A 89 -8.61 -16.11 -8.06
C THR A 89 -7.91 -17.23 -8.83
N MET A 90 -6.95 -17.89 -8.20
CA MET A 90 -6.31 -19.09 -8.76
C MET A 90 -6.68 -20.32 -7.94
N GLU A 91 -6.78 -21.45 -8.61
CA GLU A 91 -6.90 -22.76 -7.97
C GLU A 91 -5.54 -23.47 -7.97
N TYR A 92 -5.19 -24.10 -6.86
CA TYR A 92 -3.95 -24.86 -6.69
C TYR A 92 -4.17 -26.10 -5.83
N LYS A 93 -3.22 -27.05 -5.87
CA LYS A 93 -3.25 -28.26 -5.03
C LYS A 93 -2.22 -28.15 -3.93
N ASP A 94 -2.66 -28.34 -2.69
CA ASP A 94 -1.79 -28.48 -1.52
C ASP A 94 -2.01 -29.87 -0.93
N LYS A 95 -0.98 -30.73 -0.96
CA LYS A 95 -1.04 -32.11 -0.44
C LYS A 95 -2.28 -32.90 -0.91
N LYS A 96 -2.62 -32.79 -2.20
CA LYS A 96 -3.80 -33.38 -2.88
C LYS A 96 -5.16 -32.73 -2.56
N VAL A 97 -5.20 -31.70 -1.71
CA VAL A 97 -6.41 -30.91 -1.44
C VAL A 97 -6.46 -29.72 -2.41
N ASN A 98 -7.61 -29.53 -3.06
CA ASN A 98 -7.85 -28.35 -3.89
C ASN A 98 -8.04 -27.13 -2.99
N LYS A 99 -7.30 -26.06 -3.26
CA LYS A 99 -7.40 -24.77 -2.58
C LYS A 99 -7.54 -23.65 -3.61
N SER A 100 -8.09 -22.53 -3.18
CA SER A 100 -8.11 -21.30 -3.97
C SER A 100 -7.34 -20.19 -3.26
N LEU A 101 -6.79 -19.27 -4.04
CA LEU A 101 -6.17 -18.05 -3.56
C LEU A 101 -6.75 -16.89 -4.35
N THR A 102 -7.44 -15.98 -3.68
CA THR A 102 -7.84 -14.70 -4.25
C THR A 102 -6.78 -13.67 -3.91
N PHE A 103 -6.33 -12.92 -4.91
CA PHE A 103 -5.30 -11.91 -4.74
C PHE A 103 -5.52 -10.73 -5.67
N ARG A 104 -4.84 -9.63 -5.37
CA ARG A 104 -4.71 -8.46 -6.23
C ARG A 104 -3.25 -8.08 -6.40
N ILE A 105 -2.95 -7.51 -7.55
CA ILE A 105 -1.67 -6.87 -7.85
C ILE A 105 -1.94 -5.39 -8.04
N ARG A 106 -1.11 -4.57 -7.41
CA ARG A 106 -1.20 -3.12 -7.41
C ARG A 106 0.12 -2.54 -7.87
N ARG A 107 0.10 -1.41 -8.56
CA ARG A 107 1.30 -0.63 -8.84
C ARG A 107 1.38 0.57 -7.91
N ASN A 108 2.57 0.96 -7.51
CA ASN A 108 2.78 2.27 -6.92
C ASN A 108 2.78 3.34 -8.03
N GLU A 109 2.12 4.47 -7.83
CA GLU A 109 2.09 5.56 -8.83
C GLU A 109 3.41 6.35 -8.92
N PHE A 110 4.24 6.30 -7.87
CA PHE A 110 5.44 7.14 -7.75
C PHE A 110 6.75 6.37 -7.87
N ASN A 111 6.73 5.05 -7.88
CA ASN A 111 7.92 4.21 -8.05
C ASN A 111 7.57 2.90 -8.78
N PRO A 112 8.54 2.15 -9.34
CA PRO A 112 8.26 0.98 -10.16
C PRO A 112 7.87 -0.27 -9.35
N ILE A 113 7.53 -0.14 -8.06
CA ILE A 113 7.17 -1.27 -7.21
C ILE A 113 5.79 -1.82 -7.62
N ILE A 114 5.73 -3.14 -7.74
CA ILE A 114 4.52 -3.91 -7.87
C ILE A 114 4.23 -4.61 -6.55
N ASN A 115 3.05 -4.40 -6.01
CA ASN A 115 2.63 -4.96 -4.74
C ASN A 115 1.61 -6.08 -4.97
N PHE A 116 1.86 -7.24 -4.38
CA PHE A 116 0.94 -8.38 -4.35
C PHE A 116 0.24 -8.43 -2.99
N ILE A 117 -1.09 -8.58 -2.98
CA ILE A 117 -1.87 -8.82 -1.77
C ILE A 117 -2.80 -10.00 -1.95
N ASP A 118 -2.78 -10.94 -1.01
CA ASP A 118 -3.79 -11.99 -0.93
C ASP A 118 -4.88 -11.69 0.12
N THR A 119 -5.97 -12.47 0.07
CA THR A 119 -7.08 -12.36 1.04
C THR A 119 -6.71 -12.73 2.47
N SER A 120 -5.52 -13.32 2.70
CA SER A 120 -5.00 -13.59 4.04
C SER A 120 -4.22 -12.41 4.62
N GLY A 121 -4.11 -11.30 3.88
CA GLY A 121 -3.41 -10.09 4.33
C GLY A 121 -1.90 -10.14 4.14
N ASN A 122 -1.38 -11.14 3.42
CA ASN A 122 0.03 -11.13 3.01
C ASN A 122 0.21 -10.03 1.98
N SER A 123 1.21 -9.16 2.20
CA SER A 123 1.57 -8.09 1.28
C SER A 123 3.06 -8.18 0.96
N LEU A 124 3.39 -8.27 -0.32
CA LEU A 124 4.76 -8.49 -0.81
C LEU A 124 5.06 -7.56 -1.97
N ASP A 125 6.24 -6.95 -1.95
CA ASP A 125 6.70 -6.05 -2.99
C ASP A 125 7.63 -6.77 -3.96
N PHE A 126 7.45 -6.46 -5.25
CA PHE A 126 8.13 -7.06 -6.37
C PHE A 126 8.59 -5.97 -7.34
N LYS A 127 9.68 -6.25 -8.04
CA LYS A 127 10.23 -5.35 -9.07
C LYS A 127 9.34 -5.20 -10.31
N ASN A 128 8.46 -6.18 -10.58
CA ASN A 128 7.54 -6.18 -11.72
C ASN A 128 6.54 -7.36 -11.62
N VAL A 129 5.53 -7.36 -12.50
CA VAL A 129 4.49 -8.41 -12.57
C VAL A 129 5.07 -9.81 -12.87
N ASN A 130 6.15 -9.91 -13.66
CA ASN A 130 6.78 -11.21 -13.93
C ASN A 130 7.39 -11.82 -12.66
N ALA A 131 7.93 -11.01 -11.75
CA ALA A 131 8.40 -11.50 -10.46
C ALA A 131 7.24 -12.01 -9.58
N VAL A 132 6.05 -11.41 -9.68
CA VAL A 132 4.83 -11.94 -9.03
C VAL A 132 4.46 -13.30 -9.62
N LYS A 133 4.46 -13.43 -10.95
CA LYS A 133 4.18 -14.70 -11.64
C LYS A 133 5.13 -15.80 -11.19
N ASN A 134 6.44 -15.52 -11.16
CA ASN A 134 7.45 -16.46 -10.68
C ASN A 134 7.19 -16.87 -9.22
N HIS A 135 6.91 -15.91 -8.34
CA HIS A 135 6.57 -16.20 -6.95
C HIS A 135 5.36 -17.14 -6.82
N LEU A 136 4.29 -16.90 -7.59
CA LEU A 136 3.10 -17.74 -7.58
C LEU A 136 3.39 -19.16 -8.12
N SER A 137 4.18 -19.26 -9.19
CA SER A 137 4.60 -20.56 -9.74
C SER A 137 5.49 -21.34 -8.78
N GLU A 138 6.46 -20.68 -8.14
CA GLU A 138 7.35 -21.30 -7.15
C GLU A 138 6.59 -21.77 -5.90
N LYS A 139 5.68 -20.94 -5.39
CA LYS A 139 4.96 -21.22 -4.15
C LYS A 139 3.82 -22.23 -4.31
N TYR A 140 3.15 -22.23 -5.47
CA TYR A 140 1.92 -23.00 -5.67
C TYR A 140 1.98 -24.01 -6.82
N GLY A 141 3.08 -24.09 -7.56
CA GLY A 141 3.31 -25.07 -8.62
C GLY A 141 2.33 -24.93 -9.79
N ALA A 142 1.82 -26.06 -10.28
CA ALA A 142 0.81 -26.12 -11.34
C ALA A 142 -0.53 -25.55 -10.83
N ASN A 143 -0.68 -24.23 -10.96
CA ASN A 143 -1.91 -23.51 -10.67
C ASN A 143 -2.74 -23.30 -11.95
N LYS A 144 -4.06 -23.21 -11.79
CA LYS A 144 -4.96 -22.73 -12.84
C LYS A 144 -5.34 -21.30 -12.50
N LEU A 145 -4.74 -20.36 -13.22
CA LEU A 145 -5.24 -18.99 -13.29
C LEU A 145 -6.08 -18.87 -14.56
N THR A 146 -7.34 -18.51 -14.42
CA THR A 146 -8.30 -18.49 -15.53
C THR A 146 -8.05 -17.37 -16.53
N ASP A 147 -7.44 -16.25 -16.13
CA ASP A 147 -6.99 -15.25 -17.09
C ASP A 147 -6.01 -14.22 -16.51
N TRP A 148 -4.94 -13.91 -17.24
CA TRP A 148 -4.05 -12.76 -16.99
C TRP A 148 -4.40 -11.54 -17.88
N SER A 149 -5.33 -11.70 -18.83
CA SER A 149 -5.56 -10.79 -19.97
C SER A 149 -6.05 -9.39 -19.62
N VAL A 150 -6.47 -9.13 -18.38
CA VAL A 150 -6.89 -7.78 -17.94
C VAL A 150 -5.70 -6.81 -17.78
N SER A 151 -4.47 -7.27 -18.03
CA SER A 151 -3.24 -6.52 -17.77
C SER A 151 -2.43 -6.16 -19.03
N VAL A 152 -3.08 -5.58 -20.04
CA VAL A 152 -2.38 -4.71 -21.01
C VAL A 152 -3.30 -3.56 -21.41
N GLY A 153 -3.04 -2.38 -20.83
CA GLY A 153 -3.60 -1.08 -21.19
C GLY A 153 -2.58 -0.01 -20.83
#